data_AF-A0A950SZN0-F1
#
_entry.id   AF-A0A950SZN0-F1
#
_cell.length_a   1.000
_cell.length_b   1.000
_cell.length_c   1.000
_cell.angle_alpha   90.00
_cell.angle_beta   90.00
_cell.angle_gamma   90.00
#
_symmetry.space_group_name_H-M   'P 1'
#
loop_
_entity.id
_entity.type
_entity.pdbx_description
1 polymer ?
#
loop_
_entity_poly.entity_id
_entity_poly.type
_entity_poly.pdbx_seq_one_letter_code
_entity_poly.pdbx_strand_id
1 'polypeptide(L)'
;MYIWGFDLGTTSIGFAVVDYDPARAIGRIHRLGVRIFPEGVTEDKKEPRNKTRRAKRLMRRGIRRRKLRRRLLAEALLVAGLLPPHGSPEWQAAMAADPYALRRDGLSRRLEPYEVGRALYLWPNAADLPDVGRRSKRAMTETRLSRARTQRNCKGRCEARHSAPSSRSSRKSAAAITRAA
;
A
#
# COMPACT_ATOMS: atom_id res chain seq x y z
N MET A 1 -24.12 33.35 37.47
CA MET A 1 -23.34 32.84 36.31
C MET A 1 -23.86 31.46 35.98
N TYR A 2 -24.23 31.19 34.73
CA TYR A 2 -24.77 29.86 34.39
C TYR A 2 -23.67 28.84 34.11
N ILE A 3 -23.70 27.72 34.83
CA ILE A 3 -22.84 26.55 34.62
C ILE A 3 -23.70 25.44 34.03
N TRP A 4 -23.19 24.81 32.97
CA TRP A 4 -23.84 23.71 32.28
C TRP A 4 -23.10 22.40 32.57
N GLY A 5 -23.77 21.49 33.27
CA GLY A 5 -23.32 20.12 33.46
C GLY A 5 -24.00 19.21 32.45
N PHE A 6 -23.23 18.38 31.76
CA PHE A 6 -23.74 17.35 30.85
C PHE A 6 -23.22 15.98 31.29
N ASP A 7 -24.14 15.03 31.44
CA ASP A 7 -23.85 13.63 31.66
C ASP A 7 -24.23 12.84 30.40
N LEU A 8 -23.23 12.23 29.74
CA LEU A 8 -23.37 11.60 28.44
C LEU A 8 -23.35 10.08 28.58
N GLY A 9 -24.55 9.49 28.61
CA GLY A 9 -24.76 8.04 28.53
C GLY A 9 -24.80 7.52 27.08
N THR A 10 -24.86 6.21 26.93
CA THR A 10 -24.96 5.56 25.60
C THR A 10 -26.29 5.81 24.90
N THR A 11 -27.37 6.00 25.67
CA THR A 11 -28.75 6.24 25.20
C THR A 11 -29.43 7.41 25.91
N SER A 12 -28.66 8.18 26.68
CA SER A 12 -29.17 9.30 27.46
C SER A 12 -28.20 10.47 27.47
N ILE A 13 -28.73 11.69 27.54
CA ILE A 13 -27.99 12.91 27.83
C ILE A 13 -28.69 13.58 29.01
N GLY A 14 -28.10 13.51 30.19
CA GLY A 14 -28.49 14.32 31.33
C GLY A 14 -27.93 15.73 31.18
N PHE A 15 -28.71 16.74 31.55
CA PHE A 15 -28.20 18.09 31.67
C PHE A 15 -28.71 18.78 32.95
N ALA A 16 -27.84 19.60 33.53
CA ALA A 16 -28.16 20.48 34.63
C ALA A 16 -27.61 21.88 34.33
N VAL A 17 -28.44 22.89 34.56
CA VAL A 17 -28.07 24.29 34.47
C VAL A 17 -28.13 24.86 35.88
N VAL A 18 -26.99 25.31 36.38
CA VAL A 18 -26.86 25.91 37.71
C VAL A 18 -26.58 27.39 37.55
N ASP A 19 -27.43 28.24 38.13
CA ASP A 19 -27.08 29.65 38.33
C ASP A 19 -26.22 29.76 39.59
N TYR A 20 -24.93 30.02 39.37
CA TYR A 20 -23.92 30.08 40.40
C TYR A 20 -23.53 31.53 40.70
N ASP A 21 -23.64 31.92 41.96
CA ASP A 21 -23.13 33.19 42.49
C ASP A 21 -21.72 32.97 43.07
N PRO A 22 -20.66 33.44 42.38
CA PRO A 22 -19.29 33.24 42.83
C PRO A 22 -18.94 34.03 44.10
N ALA A 23 -19.63 35.14 44.39
CA ALA A 23 -19.34 35.97 45.56
C ALA A 23 -19.87 35.34 46.85
N ARG A 24 -20.99 34.61 46.75
CA ARG A 24 -21.62 33.93 47.89
C ARG A 24 -21.34 32.43 47.93
N ALA A 25 -20.67 31.89 46.91
CA ALA A 25 -20.45 30.46 46.69
C ALA A 25 -21.74 29.61 46.72
N ILE A 26 -22.88 30.19 46.33
CA ILE A 26 -24.18 29.53 46.30
C ILE A 26 -24.57 29.21 44.86
N GLY A 27 -24.95 27.97 44.60
CA GLY A 27 -25.53 27.53 43.33
C GLY A 27 -27.02 27.21 43.45
N ARG A 28 -27.84 27.72 42.54
CA ARG A 28 -29.25 27.36 42.40
C ARG A 28 -29.47 26.58 41.12
N ILE A 29 -30.20 25.46 41.19
CA ILE A 29 -30.59 24.71 39.99
C ILE A 29 -31.61 25.57 39.22
N HIS A 30 -31.20 26.04 38.05
CA HIS A 30 -32.07 26.77 37.12
C HIS A 30 -32.93 25.81 36.30
N ARG A 31 -32.31 24.71 35.82
CA ARG A 31 -33.01 23.68 35.04
C ARG A 31 -32.30 22.34 35.14
N LEU A 32 -33.07 21.27 35.14
CA LEU A 32 -32.57 19.92 34.99
C LEU A 32 -33.41 19.15 33.97
N GLY A 33 -32.83 18.15 33.35
CA GLY A 33 -33.56 17.26 32.45
C GLY A 33 -32.70 16.13 31.92
N VAL A 34 -33.35 15.16 31.32
CA VAL A 34 -32.71 14.04 30.65
C VAL A 34 -33.34 13.88 29.28
N ARG A 35 -32.49 13.80 28.25
CA ARG A 35 -32.89 13.43 26.90
C ARG A 35 -32.58 11.96 26.68
N ILE A 36 -33.60 11.13 26.59
CA ILE A 36 -33.47 9.72 26.20
C ILE A 36 -33.64 9.63 24.68
N PHE A 37 -32.77 8.87 24.01
CA PHE A 37 -32.87 8.61 22.58
C PHE A 37 -32.73 7.11 22.30
N PRO A 38 -33.41 6.59 21.25
CA PRO A 38 -33.33 5.19 20.92
C PRO A 38 -31.90 4.81 20.52
N GLU A 39 -31.48 3.61 20.92
CA GLU A 39 -30.15 3.12 20.60
C GLU A 39 -29.94 3.09 19.07
N GLY A 40 -28.76 3.48 18.61
CA GLY A 40 -28.43 3.59 17.18
C GLY A 40 -28.28 2.24 16.45
N VAL A 41 -28.83 1.17 17.02
CA VAL A 41 -28.72 -0.21 16.57
C VAL A 41 -30.07 -0.73 16.08
N THR A 42 -30.05 -1.73 15.22
CA THR A 42 -31.25 -2.49 14.86
C THR A 42 -31.59 -3.47 15.97
N GLU A 43 -32.87 -3.53 16.37
CA GLU A 43 -33.37 -4.38 17.48
C GLU A 43 -32.99 -5.85 17.30
N ASP A 44 -33.06 -6.37 16.07
CA ASP A 44 -32.85 -7.80 15.80
C ASP A 44 -31.38 -8.26 15.88
N LYS A 45 -30.42 -7.37 15.57
CA LYS A 45 -29.01 -7.75 15.33
C LYS A 45 -27.99 -6.95 16.14
N LYS A 46 -28.41 -5.94 16.90
CA LYS A 46 -27.54 -4.98 17.60
C LYS A 46 -26.44 -4.37 16.70
N GLU A 47 -26.69 -4.31 15.39
CA GLU A 47 -25.75 -3.72 14.44
C GLU A 47 -26.05 -2.22 14.25
N PRO A 48 -25.02 -1.38 14.03
CA PRO A 48 -25.26 0.02 13.70
C PRO A 48 -26.16 0.11 12.46
N ARG A 49 -27.23 0.90 12.51
CA ARG A 49 -28.18 1.08 11.38
C ARG A 49 -27.48 1.46 10.06
N ASN A 50 -26.31 2.10 10.17
CA ASN A 50 -25.48 2.53 9.04
C ASN A 50 -24.63 1.41 8.39
N LYS A 51 -24.53 0.22 8.99
CA LYS A 51 -23.67 -0.87 8.54
C LYS A 51 -24.06 -1.36 7.14
N THR A 52 -25.34 -1.61 6.91
CA THR A 52 -25.87 -2.06 5.61
C THR A 52 -25.61 -1.04 4.49
N ARG A 53 -25.88 0.25 4.77
CA ARG A 53 -25.59 1.36 3.83
C ARG A 53 -24.10 1.46 3.51
N ARG A 54 -23.23 1.31 4.53
CA ARG A 54 -21.78 1.31 4.36
C ARG A 54 -21.32 0.13 3.50
N ALA A 55 -21.79 -1.08 3.77
CA ALA A 55 -21.45 -2.29 3.02
C ALA A 55 -21.85 -2.15 1.54
N LYS A 56 -23.11 -1.79 1.25
CA LYS A 56 -23.60 -1.57 -0.12
C LYS A 56 -22.77 -0.51 -0.86
N ARG A 57 -22.40 0.58 -0.18
CA ARG A 57 -21.55 1.63 -0.76
C ARG A 57 -20.14 1.14 -1.08
N LEU A 58 -19.54 0.33 -0.21
CA LEU A 58 -18.21 -0.25 -0.43
C LEU A 58 -18.22 -1.22 -1.61
N MET A 59 -19.24 -2.08 -1.71
CA MET A 59 -19.41 -2.99 -2.85
C MET A 59 -19.48 -2.24 -4.17
N ARG A 60 -20.34 -1.21 -4.28
CA ARG A 60 -20.46 -0.38 -5.49
C ARG A 60 -19.13 0.29 -5.86
N ARG A 61 -18.40 0.83 -4.87
CA ARG A 61 -17.07 1.43 -5.10
C ARG A 61 -16.06 0.39 -5.58
N GLY A 62 -16.08 -0.81 -5.01
CA GLY A 62 -15.24 -1.94 -5.41
C GLY A 62 -15.46 -2.33 -6.86
N ILE A 63 -16.72 -2.56 -7.25
CA ILE A 63 -17.12 -2.92 -8.62
C ILE A 63 -16.69 -1.84 -9.61
N ARG A 64 -17.00 -0.55 -9.32
CA ARG A 64 -16.62 0.58 -10.18
C ARG A 64 -15.12 0.65 -10.40
N ARG A 65 -14.32 0.56 -9.33
CA ARG A 65 -12.86 0.61 -9.40
C ARG A 65 -12.28 -0.59 -10.15
N ARG A 66 -12.87 -1.78 -9.98
CA ARG A 66 -12.46 -2.98 -10.71
C ARG A 66 -12.71 -2.81 -12.22
N LYS A 67 -13.91 -2.37 -12.61
CA LYS A 67 -14.25 -2.09 -14.02
C LYS A 67 -13.29 -1.07 -14.63
N LEU A 68 -13.02 0.02 -13.91
CA LEU A 68 -12.09 1.06 -14.35
C LEU A 68 -10.66 0.53 -14.55
N ARG A 69 -10.11 -0.21 -13.58
CA ARG A 69 -8.75 -0.78 -13.71
C ARG A 69 -8.63 -1.74 -14.90
N ARG A 70 -9.65 -2.56 -15.14
CA ARG A 70 -9.66 -3.46 -16.31
C ARG A 70 -9.62 -2.70 -17.62
N ARG A 71 -10.45 -1.65 -17.73
CA ARG A 71 -10.50 -0.80 -18.91
C ARG A 71 -9.13 -0.15 -19.16
N LEU A 72 -8.56 0.49 -18.14
CA LEU A 72 -7.25 1.15 -18.26
C LEU A 72 -6.12 0.15 -18.60
N LEU A 73 -6.16 -1.05 -18.01
CA LEU A 73 -5.19 -2.10 -18.35
C LEU A 73 -5.35 -2.58 -19.79
N ALA A 74 -6.58 -2.80 -20.25
CA ALA A 74 -6.84 -3.21 -21.63
C ALA A 74 -6.39 -2.13 -22.63
N GLU A 75 -6.70 -0.86 -22.36
CA GLU A 75 -6.24 0.28 -23.17
C GLU A 75 -4.70 0.36 -23.21
N ALA A 76 -4.02 0.21 -22.07
CA ALA A 76 -2.56 0.22 -22.01
C ALA A 76 -1.93 -0.96 -22.78
N LEU A 77 -2.50 -2.16 -22.68
CA LEU A 77 -2.00 -3.35 -23.39
C LEU A 77 -2.26 -3.27 -24.89
N LEU A 78 -3.38 -2.66 -25.31
CA LEU A 78 -3.67 -2.39 -26.72
C LEU A 78 -2.63 -1.44 -27.32
N VAL A 79 -2.34 -0.32 -26.64
CA VAL A 79 -1.33 0.65 -27.08
C VAL A 79 0.07 0.02 -27.18
N ALA A 80 0.38 -0.93 -26.28
CA ALA A 80 1.64 -1.66 -26.32
C ALA A 80 1.70 -2.76 -27.40
N GLY A 81 0.63 -3.00 -28.17
CA GLY A 81 0.54 -4.09 -29.14
C GLY A 81 0.47 -5.49 -28.51
N LEU A 82 0.18 -5.56 -27.22
CA LEU A 82 0.11 -6.82 -26.47
C LEU A 82 -1.30 -7.40 -26.40
N LEU A 83 -2.34 -6.63 -26.70
CA LEU A 83 -3.69 -7.15 -26.88
C LEU A 83 -4.29 -6.67 -28.19
N PRO A 84 -5.14 -7.49 -28.83
CA PRO A 84 -5.94 -7.05 -29.97
C PRO A 84 -7.04 -6.05 -29.53
N PRO A 85 -7.68 -5.34 -30.48
CA PRO A 85 -8.80 -4.45 -30.20
C PRO A 85 -9.95 -5.17 -29.50
N HIS A 86 -10.59 -4.48 -28.54
CA HIS A 86 -11.68 -5.08 -27.78
C HIS A 86 -12.87 -5.46 -28.69
N GLY A 87 -13.28 -6.74 -28.63
CA GLY A 87 -14.42 -7.26 -29.39
C GLY A 87 -14.07 -7.85 -30.75
N SER A 88 -12.79 -7.88 -31.14
CA SER A 88 -12.35 -8.60 -32.33
C SER A 88 -12.36 -10.12 -32.13
N PRO A 89 -12.34 -10.93 -33.21
CA PRO A 89 -12.20 -12.38 -33.10
C PRO A 89 -10.92 -12.81 -32.36
N GLU A 90 -9.81 -12.10 -32.59
CA GLU A 90 -8.52 -12.34 -31.95
C GLU A 90 -8.58 -12.04 -30.44
N TRP A 91 -9.40 -11.06 -30.03
CA TRP A 91 -9.66 -10.80 -28.61
C TRP A 91 -10.29 -12.01 -27.93
N GLN A 92 -11.28 -12.64 -28.58
CA GLN A 92 -11.92 -13.82 -28.02
C GLN A 92 -10.95 -14.99 -27.94
N ALA A 93 -10.14 -15.20 -28.99
CA ALA A 93 -9.09 -16.22 -28.99
C ALA A 93 -8.07 -15.99 -27.84
N ALA A 94 -7.60 -14.75 -27.66
CA ALA A 94 -6.69 -14.41 -26.58
C ALA A 94 -7.34 -14.60 -25.20
N MET A 95 -8.62 -14.26 -25.03
CA MET A 95 -9.33 -14.42 -23.75
C MET A 95 -9.66 -15.88 -23.41
N ALA A 96 -9.81 -16.74 -24.43
CA ALA A 96 -10.06 -18.17 -24.25
C ALA A 96 -8.86 -18.91 -23.65
N ALA A 97 -7.64 -18.42 -23.88
CA ALA A 97 -6.43 -19.01 -23.31
C ALA A 97 -6.37 -18.83 -21.78
N ASP A 98 -5.90 -19.86 -21.08
CA ASP A 98 -5.70 -19.84 -19.63
C ASP A 98 -4.47 -18.97 -19.26
N PRO A 99 -4.65 -17.87 -18.50
CA PRO A 99 -3.53 -17.02 -18.11
C PRO A 99 -2.51 -17.72 -17.20
N TYR A 100 -2.90 -18.74 -16.43
CA TYR A 100 -1.96 -19.44 -15.55
C TYR A 100 -1.05 -20.39 -16.32
N ALA A 101 -1.59 -21.16 -17.26
CA ALA A 101 -0.81 -21.96 -18.21
C ALA A 101 0.21 -21.09 -18.97
N LEU A 102 -0.22 -19.94 -19.51
CA LEU A 102 0.68 -19.02 -20.21
C LEU A 102 1.80 -18.48 -19.32
N ARG A 103 1.52 -18.16 -18.06
CA ARG A 103 2.54 -17.71 -17.10
C ARG A 103 3.57 -18.79 -16.79
N ARG A 104 3.13 -20.05 -16.66
CA ARG A 104 4.03 -21.19 -16.48
C ARG A 104 4.89 -21.37 -17.73
N ASP A 105 4.27 -21.39 -18.89
CA ASP A 105 4.95 -21.63 -20.15
C ASP A 105 5.96 -20.52 -20.47
N GLY A 106 5.68 -19.28 -20.07
CA GLY A 106 6.61 -18.15 -20.19
C GLY A 106 7.92 -18.27 -19.40
N LEU A 107 8.03 -19.26 -18.49
CA LEU A 107 9.29 -19.60 -17.83
C LEU A 107 10.17 -20.51 -18.69
N SER A 108 9.56 -21.26 -19.61
CA SER A 108 10.23 -22.28 -20.42
C SER A 108 10.39 -21.88 -21.89
N ARG A 109 9.41 -21.14 -22.44
CA ARG A 109 9.39 -20.68 -23.83
C ARG A 109 9.11 -19.19 -23.93
N ARG A 110 9.50 -18.61 -25.06
CA ARG A 110 9.06 -17.26 -25.43
C ARG A 110 7.56 -17.29 -25.75
N LEU A 111 6.83 -16.33 -25.23
CA LEU A 111 5.40 -16.13 -25.49
C LEU A 111 5.19 -15.13 -26.63
N GLU A 112 4.14 -15.34 -27.41
CA GLU A 112 3.70 -14.38 -28.43
C GLU A 112 3.10 -13.12 -27.79
N PRO A 113 3.09 -11.96 -28.48
CA PRO A 113 2.63 -10.69 -27.91
C PRO A 113 1.25 -10.77 -27.25
N TYR A 114 0.30 -11.45 -27.89
CA TYR A 114 -1.07 -11.63 -27.36
C TYR A 114 -1.14 -12.62 -26.20
N GLU A 115 -0.26 -13.62 -26.16
CA GLU A 115 -0.11 -14.53 -25.03
C GLU A 115 0.46 -13.80 -23.80
N VAL A 116 1.47 -12.94 -24.02
CA VAL A 116 2.02 -12.06 -22.98
C VAL A 116 0.94 -11.14 -22.45
N GLY A 117 0.21 -10.48 -23.35
CA GLY A 117 -0.92 -9.63 -22.98
C GLY A 117 -1.97 -10.37 -22.18
N ARG A 118 -2.33 -11.60 -22.56
CA ARG A 118 -3.27 -12.44 -21.81
C ARG A 118 -2.73 -12.83 -20.43
N ALA A 119 -1.46 -13.22 -20.35
CA ALA A 119 -0.79 -13.56 -19.09
C ALA A 119 -0.75 -12.37 -18.11
N LEU A 120 -0.57 -11.15 -18.63
CA LEU A 120 -0.62 -9.91 -17.85
C LEU A 120 -2.04 -9.45 -17.54
N TYR A 121 -2.99 -9.69 -18.45
CA TYR A 121 -4.42 -9.45 -18.29
C TYR A 121 -5.06 -10.50 -17.36
N LEU A 122 -4.49 -10.63 -16.16
CA LEU A 122 -5.07 -11.40 -15.09
C LEU A 122 -6.10 -10.55 -14.37
N TRP A 123 -7.24 -11.17 -14.14
CA TRP A 123 -8.19 -10.74 -13.13
C TRP A 123 -7.66 -11.21 -11.78
N PRO A 124 -7.13 -10.34 -10.89
CA PRO A 124 -7.08 -10.73 -9.50
C PRO A 124 -8.53 -10.86 -9.06
N ASN A 125 -8.99 -12.10 -8.87
CA ASN A 125 -10.12 -12.34 -8.01
C ASN A 125 -9.78 -11.64 -6.69
N ALA A 126 -10.75 -10.98 -6.09
CA ALA A 126 -10.51 -10.31 -4.80
C ALA A 126 -10.07 -11.30 -3.69
N ALA A 127 -10.02 -12.60 -3.99
CA ALA A 127 -9.52 -13.67 -3.15
C ALA A 127 -7.98 -13.78 -3.11
N ASP A 128 -7.25 -13.39 -4.16
CA ASP A 128 -5.84 -13.83 -4.33
C ASP A 128 -4.79 -12.76 -3.99
N LEU A 129 -5.24 -11.55 -3.62
CA LEU A 129 -4.33 -10.52 -3.12
C LEU A 129 -4.53 -10.41 -1.62
N PRO A 130 -3.52 -10.74 -0.78
CA PRO A 130 -3.57 -10.31 0.61
C PRO A 130 -3.75 -8.79 0.62
N ASP A 131 -4.51 -8.27 1.58
CA ASP A 131 -4.56 -6.82 1.82
C ASP A 131 -3.18 -6.38 2.28
N VAL A 132 -2.29 -6.15 1.31
CA VAL A 132 -0.99 -5.54 1.55
C VAL A 132 -1.27 -4.08 1.83
N GLY A 133 -1.56 -3.80 3.10
CA GLY A 133 -1.81 -2.46 3.61
C GLY A 133 -0.74 -1.49 3.10
N ARG A 134 -1.12 -0.21 2.93
CA ARG A 134 -0.29 0.85 2.30
C ARG A 134 1.18 0.89 2.74
N ARG A 135 1.52 0.41 3.94
CA ARG A 135 2.89 0.29 4.46
C ARG A 135 3.81 -0.58 3.60
N SER A 136 3.33 -1.70 3.07
CA SER A 136 4.15 -2.64 2.29
C SER A 136 4.66 -2.06 0.97
N LYS A 137 3.82 -1.26 0.28
CA LYS A 137 4.16 -0.66 -1.02
C LYS A 137 5.27 0.40 -0.91
N ARG A 138 5.30 1.18 0.18
CA ARG A 138 6.38 2.15 0.45
C ARG A 138 7.68 1.48 0.88
N ALA A 139 7.59 0.43 1.70
CA ALA A 139 8.75 -0.31 2.18
C ALA A 139 9.55 -0.96 1.02
N MET A 140 8.86 -1.49 -0.01
CA MET A 140 9.54 -2.05 -1.19
C MET A 140 10.25 -0.99 -2.04
N THR A 141 9.68 0.22 -2.18
CA THR A 141 10.31 1.32 -2.92
C THR A 141 11.52 1.89 -2.18
N GLU A 142 11.43 2.05 -0.85
CA GLU A 142 12.53 2.56 -0.02
C GLU A 142 13.70 1.56 0.06
N THR A 143 13.41 0.25 0.15
CA THR A 143 14.44 -0.80 0.15
C THR A 143 15.15 -0.92 -1.21
N ARG A 144 14.44 -0.69 -2.32
CA ARG A 144 15.08 -0.64 -3.65
C ARG A 144 15.98 0.58 -3.81
N LEU A 145 15.58 1.74 -3.31
CA LEU A 145 16.37 2.97 -3.35
C LEU A 145 17.62 2.89 -2.46
N SER A 146 17.52 2.27 -1.28
CA SER A 146 18.67 2.07 -0.39
C SER A 146 19.67 1.07 -0.97
N ARG A 147 19.21 -0.06 -1.52
CA ARG A 147 20.08 -1.04 -2.21
C ARG A 147 20.77 -0.46 -3.45
N ALA A 148 20.07 0.38 -4.23
CA ALA A 148 20.65 1.09 -5.37
C ALA A 148 21.68 2.17 -4.96
N ARG A 149 21.59 2.73 -3.74
CA ARG A 149 22.62 3.62 -3.17
C ARG A 149 23.84 2.83 -2.68
N THR A 150 23.62 1.70 -1.99
CA THR A 150 24.73 0.85 -1.51
C THR A 150 25.53 0.25 -2.66
N GLN A 151 24.89 -0.20 -3.74
CA GLN A 151 25.60 -0.74 -4.91
C GLN A 151 26.43 0.31 -5.65
N ARG A 152 25.96 1.57 -5.71
CA ARG A 152 26.74 2.70 -6.27
C ARG A 152 27.95 3.03 -5.39
N ASN A 153 27.79 3.01 -4.07
CA ASN A 153 28.91 3.21 -3.14
C ASN A 153 29.93 2.05 -3.17
N CYS A 154 29.50 0.81 -3.37
CA CYS A 154 30.43 -0.32 -3.53
C CYS A 154 31.20 -0.25 -4.85
N LYS A 155 30.56 0.13 -5.97
CA LYS A 155 31.26 0.31 -7.26
C LYS A 155 32.32 1.42 -7.20
N GLY A 156 31.98 2.59 -6.65
CA GLY A 156 32.94 3.69 -6.51
C GLY A 156 34.12 3.34 -5.57
N ARG A 157 33.90 2.48 -4.58
CA ARG A 157 34.96 2.03 -3.65
C ARG A 157 35.84 0.91 -4.23
N CYS A 158 35.35 0.15 -5.21
CA CYS A 158 36.16 -0.81 -5.97
C CYS A 158 37.00 -0.14 -7.07
N GLU A 159 36.45 0.85 -7.77
CA GLU A 159 37.17 1.61 -8.80
C GLU A 159 38.34 2.43 -8.21
N ALA A 160 38.17 2.98 -6.99
CA ALA A 160 39.23 3.67 -6.26
C ALA A 160 40.38 2.76 -5.79
N ARG A 161 40.17 1.43 -5.70
CA ARG A 161 41.24 0.48 -5.32
C ARG A 161 42.07 0.00 -6.51
N HIS A 162 41.56 0.12 -7.74
CA HIS A 162 42.26 -0.31 -8.96
C HIS A 162 43.12 0.81 -9.59
N SER A 163 43.15 2.00 -8.99
CA SER A 163 43.89 3.18 -9.46
C SER A 163 45.12 3.52 -8.59
N ALA A 164 45.51 2.64 -7.65
CA ALA A 164 46.76 2.81 -6.91
C ALA A 164 47.95 2.31 -7.75
N PRO A 165 49.00 3.11 -8.01
CA PRO A 165 50.11 2.70 -8.84
C PRO A 165 51.03 1.73 -8.08
N SER A 166 51.39 0.62 -8.71
CA SER A 166 52.43 -0.29 -8.22
C SER A 166 53.82 0.32 -8.44
N SER A 167 54.48 0.80 -7.39
CA SER A 167 55.89 1.18 -7.46
C SER A 167 56.79 -0.04 -7.20
N ARG A 168 57.35 -0.59 -8.27
CA ARG A 168 58.59 -1.38 -8.25
C ARG A 168 59.73 -0.43 -8.64
N SER A 169 60.76 -0.30 -7.82
CA SER A 169 62.09 0.04 -8.33
C SER A 169 63.20 -0.63 -7.53
N SER A 170 63.93 -1.48 -8.26
CA SER A 170 65.28 -1.97 -8.01
C SER A 170 66.25 -0.94 -7.44
N ARG A 171 67.20 -1.41 -6.62
CA ARG A 171 68.62 -1.03 -6.69
C ARG A 171 69.48 -2.16 -6.12
N LYS A 172 70.31 -2.75 -7.00
CA LYS A 172 71.47 -3.58 -6.66
C LYS A 172 72.63 -2.65 -6.34
N SER A 173 73.43 -2.96 -5.31
CA SER A 173 74.87 -2.68 -5.25
C SER A 173 75.54 -3.66 -4.29
N ALA A 174 76.62 -4.26 -4.76
CA ALA A 174 77.47 -5.23 -4.06
C ALA A 174 78.59 -4.51 -3.28
N ALA A 175 79.04 -5.11 -2.17
CA ALA A 175 80.44 -5.14 -1.73
C ALA A 175 80.61 -6.20 -0.64
N ALA A 176 81.59 -7.07 -0.84
CA ALA A 176 82.01 -8.16 0.06
C ALA A 176 83.05 -7.68 1.10
N ILE A 177 83.60 -8.64 1.88
CA ILE A 177 84.78 -8.58 2.80
C ILE A 177 84.35 -8.36 4.27
N THR A 178 84.61 -9.19 5.30
CA THR A 178 85.52 -10.33 5.56
C THR A 178 85.04 -11.14 6.79
N ARG A 179 85.49 -12.40 6.88
CA ARG A 179 85.51 -13.29 8.07
C ARG A 179 86.46 -12.81 9.19
N ALA A 180 86.19 -13.29 10.41
CA ALA A 180 87.05 -13.63 11.57
C ALA A 180 86.40 -13.08 12.85
N ALA A 181 86.21 -13.80 13.96
CA ALA A 181 86.60 -15.12 14.43
C ALA A 181 85.51 -15.66 15.37
#